data_AF-A0AA96P6L6-F1
#
_entry.id   AF-A0AA96P6L6-F1
#
_cell.length_a   1.000
_cell.length_b   1.000
_cell.length_c   1.000
_cell.angle_alpha   90.00
_cell.angle_beta   90.00
_cell.angle_gamma   90.00
#
_symmetry.space_group_name_H-M   'P 1'
#
loop_
_entity.id
_entity.type
_entity.pdbx_description
1 polymer ?
#
loop_
_entity_poly.entity_id
_entity_poly.type
_entity_poly.pdbx_seq_one_letter_code
_entity_poly.pdbx_strand_id
1 'polypeptide(L)'
;MADEEAKARRVRLSQTLAKVAQILSHEGFIELASSHGVEWAPRRLVLRADVERQAEVDLSHAGSVLDFVIAWKFIFPMLSNQEVLEYLQEKWPGFVDEFKDTFIALVMNGPFLDERRTSLSTSFFK
;
A
#
# COMPACT_ATOMS: atom_id res chain seq x y z
N MET A 1 1.79 0.94 -25.23
CA MET A 1 1.31 -0.16 -24.37
C MET A 1 2.05 -0.20 -23.03
N ALA A 2 3.37 -0.42 -22.99
CA ALA A 2 4.12 -0.49 -21.72
C ALA A 2 4.01 0.77 -20.83
N ASP A 3 4.03 1.97 -21.43
CA ASP A 3 3.91 3.24 -20.69
C ASP A 3 2.51 3.48 -20.11
N GLU A 4 1.46 3.06 -20.82
CA GLU A 4 0.09 3.19 -20.33
C GLU A 4 -0.17 2.25 -19.15
N GLU A 5 0.34 1.03 -19.23
CA GLU A 5 0.28 0.08 -18.10
C GLU A 5 1.08 0.59 -16.91
N ALA A 6 2.26 1.18 -17.13
CA ALA A 6 3.07 1.78 -16.07
C ALA A 6 2.34 2.94 -15.39
N LYS A 7 1.68 3.79 -16.16
CA LYS A 7 0.85 4.89 -15.65
C LYS A 7 -0.36 4.35 -14.87
N ALA A 8 -1.08 3.37 -15.40
CA ALA A 8 -2.22 2.76 -14.72
C ALA A 8 -1.82 2.12 -13.37
N ARG A 9 -0.65 1.49 -13.31
CA ARG A 9 -0.10 0.95 -12.05
C ARG A 9 0.21 2.04 -11.02
N ARG A 10 0.84 3.14 -11.45
CA ARG A 10 1.14 4.30 -10.58
C ARG A 10 -0.14 4.89 -10.01
N VAL A 11 -1.17 5.03 -10.85
CA VAL A 11 -2.50 5.50 -10.43
C VAL A 11 -3.10 4.56 -9.40
N ARG A 12 -3.10 3.25 -9.65
CA ARG A 12 -3.63 2.25 -8.71
C ARG A 12 -2.90 2.31 -7.35
N LEU A 13 -1.57 2.31 -7.37
CA LEU A 13 -0.75 2.42 -6.16
C LEU A 13 -1.08 3.68 -5.36
N SER A 14 -1.21 4.82 -6.04
CA SER A 14 -1.59 6.08 -5.42
C SER A 14 -2.98 6.02 -4.79
N GLN A 15 -3.96 5.46 -5.50
CA GLN A 15 -5.33 5.30 -5.00
C GLN A 15 -5.40 4.38 -3.78
N THR A 16 -4.69 3.26 -3.81
CA THR A 16 -4.61 2.34 -2.66
C THR A 16 -3.99 3.03 -1.45
N LEU A 17 -2.92 3.80 -1.64
CA LEU A 17 -2.29 4.57 -0.57
C LEU A 17 -3.19 5.67 -0.01
N ALA A 18 -4.03 6.29 -0.84
CA ALA A 18 -5.01 7.24 -0.37
C ALA A 18 -6.10 6.60 0.51
N LYS A 19 -6.55 5.39 0.16
CA LYS A 19 -7.45 4.61 1.03
C LYS A 19 -6.76 4.24 2.35
N VAL A 20 -5.49 3.84 2.31
CA VAL A 20 -4.69 3.59 3.52
C VAL A 20 -4.64 4.83 4.41
N ALA A 21 -4.36 6.00 3.84
CA ALA A 21 -4.36 7.26 4.56
C ALA A 21 -5.71 7.54 5.25
N GLN A 22 -6.82 7.37 4.52
CA GLN A 22 -8.16 7.53 5.08
C GLN A 22 -8.44 6.58 6.25
N ILE A 23 -8.07 5.30 6.12
CA ILE A 23 -8.23 4.28 7.17
C ILE A 23 -7.45 4.67 8.43
N LEU A 24 -6.18 5.07 8.26
CA LEU A 24 -5.30 5.43 9.38
C LEU A 24 -5.70 6.73 10.09
N SER A 25 -6.53 7.56 9.46
CA SER A 25 -7.10 8.77 10.05
C SER A 25 -8.55 8.60 10.52
N HIS A 26 -9.15 7.42 10.36
CA HIS A 26 -10.53 7.17 10.75
C HIS A 26 -10.61 6.78 12.23
N GLU A 27 -11.33 7.58 13.03
CA GLU A 27 -11.42 7.42 14.50
C GLU A 27 -11.82 6.00 14.90
N GLY A 28 -12.88 5.45 14.30
CA GLY A 28 -13.32 4.09 14.65
C GLY A 28 -12.32 2.99 14.26
N PHE A 29 -11.47 3.21 13.25
CA PHE A 29 -10.41 2.25 12.95
C PHE A 29 -9.28 2.35 13.99
N ILE A 30 -8.94 3.57 14.42
CA ILE A 30 -7.93 3.81 15.46
C ILE A 30 -8.36 3.20 16.79
N GLU A 31 -9.62 3.40 17.19
CA GLU A 31 -10.20 2.80 18.40
C GLU A 31 -10.16 1.27 18.35
N LEU A 32 -10.60 0.70 17.22
CA LEU A 32 -10.59 -0.75 17.02
C LEU A 32 -9.16 -1.29 17.08
N ALA A 33 -8.22 -0.70 16.34
CA ALA A 33 -6.82 -1.12 16.33
C ALA A 33 -6.20 -1.03 17.74
N SER A 34 -6.50 0.04 18.48
CA SER A 34 -6.04 0.23 19.87
C SER A 34 -6.56 -0.87 20.80
N SER A 35 -7.83 -1.28 20.65
CA SER A 35 -8.42 -2.37 21.44
C SER A 35 -7.74 -3.73 21.21
N HIS A 36 -7.09 -3.89 20.05
CA HIS A 36 -6.31 -5.07 19.66
C HIS A 36 -4.80 -4.89 19.88
N GLY A 37 -4.38 -3.90 20.67
CA GLY A 37 -2.98 -3.69 21.09
C GLY A 37 -2.10 -2.95 20.08
N VAL A 38 -2.69 -2.27 19.09
CA VAL A 38 -1.94 -1.42 18.16
C VAL A 38 -1.82 -0.01 18.74
N GLU A 39 -0.67 0.30 19.31
CA GLU A 39 -0.44 1.58 20.01
C GLU A 39 0.11 2.70 19.10
N TRP A 40 0.53 2.37 17.88
CA TRP A 40 1.15 3.34 16.98
C TRP A 40 0.89 3.01 15.52
N ALA A 41 0.78 4.05 14.69
CA ALA A 41 0.85 3.95 13.24
C ALA A 41 2.19 4.51 12.73
N PRO A 42 2.76 3.97 11.63
CA PRO A 42 3.99 4.50 11.08
C PRO A 42 3.85 6.00 10.73
N ARG A 43 4.67 6.86 11.34
CA ARG A 43 4.61 8.33 11.17
C ARG A 43 4.57 8.76 9.70
N ARG A 44 5.31 8.05 8.84
CA ARG A 44 5.36 8.32 7.40
C ARG A 44 4.00 8.16 6.71
N LEU A 45 3.19 7.20 7.14
CA LEU A 45 1.83 7.01 6.62
C LEU A 45 0.86 8.06 7.18
N VAL A 46 1.03 8.43 8.46
CA VAL A 46 0.22 9.48 9.10
C VAL A 46 0.47 10.84 8.46
N LEU A 47 1.74 11.22 8.29
CA LEU A 47 2.13 12.45 7.60
C LEU A 47 1.59 12.50 6.17
N ARG A 48 1.54 11.35 5.48
CA ARG A 48 0.94 11.27 4.14
C ARG A 48 -0.57 11.53 4.17
N ALA A 49 -1.28 11.02 5.16
CA ALA A 49 -2.71 11.27 5.31
C ALA A 49 -3.03 12.75 5.55
N ASP A 50 -2.14 13.46 6.27
CA ASP A 50 -2.25 14.91 6.46
C ASP A 50 -1.92 15.70 5.18
N VAL A 51 -0.96 15.22 4.39
CA VAL A 51 -0.50 15.87 3.16
C VAL A 51 -1.47 15.66 1.99
N GLU A 52 -2.09 14.49 1.86
CA GLU A 52 -3.11 14.26 0.81
C GLU A 52 -4.37 15.13 1.01
N ARG A 53 -4.66 15.60 2.24
CA ARG A 53 -5.67 16.66 2.47
C ARG A 53 -5.26 18.02 1.89
N GLN A 54 -3.99 18.25 1.59
CA GLN A 54 -3.41 19.56 1.23
C GLN A 54 -2.97 19.70 -0.24
N ALA A 55 -3.40 18.80 -1.13
CA ALA A 55 -3.18 18.80 -2.60
C ALA A 55 -1.91 18.10 -3.12
N GLU A 56 -2.08 17.59 -4.35
CA GLU A 56 -1.18 16.77 -5.19
C GLU A 56 0.31 16.89 -4.89
N VAL A 57 0.84 15.94 -4.12
CA VAL A 57 2.28 15.70 -4.10
C VAL A 57 2.62 14.72 -5.22
N ASP A 58 3.38 15.22 -6.20
CA ASP A 58 4.07 14.44 -7.21
C ASP A 58 5.16 13.59 -6.51
N LEU A 59 4.71 12.51 -5.85
CA LEU A 59 5.60 11.57 -5.20
C LEU A 59 6.33 10.77 -6.28
N SER A 60 7.66 10.80 -6.22
CA SER A 60 8.48 9.89 -7.01
C SER A 60 7.99 8.44 -6.80
N HIS A 61 7.89 7.66 -7.89
CA HIS A 61 7.35 6.31 -7.87
C HIS A 61 7.96 5.42 -6.78
N ALA A 62 9.28 5.53 -6.57
CA ALA A 62 10.01 4.83 -5.51
C ALA A 62 9.52 5.17 -4.09
N GLY A 63 9.16 6.44 -3.85
CA GLY A 63 8.56 6.89 -2.59
C GLY A 63 7.22 6.22 -2.32
N SER A 64 6.35 6.16 -3.34
CA SER A 64 5.04 5.51 -3.23
C SER A 64 5.14 4.00 -3.01
N VAL A 65 6.12 3.32 -3.63
CA VAL A 65 6.35 1.89 -3.40
C VAL A 65 6.78 1.63 -1.95
N LEU A 66 7.71 2.43 -1.42
CA LEU A 66 8.14 2.29 -0.04
C LEU A 66 6.99 2.55 0.94
N ASP A 67 6.18 3.58 0.70
CA ASP A 67 4.99 3.86 1.52
C ASP A 67 4.04 2.66 1.52
N PHE A 68 3.85 2.03 0.36
CA PHE A 68 3.00 0.85 0.26
C PHE A 68 3.57 -0.34 1.01
N VAL A 69 4.88 -0.59 0.94
CA VAL A 69 5.51 -1.68 1.70
C VAL A 69 5.36 -1.46 3.22
N ILE A 70 5.48 -0.21 3.68
CA ILE A 70 5.25 0.15 5.08
C ILE A 70 3.79 -0.09 5.46
N ALA A 71 2.85 0.35 4.62
CA ALA A 71 1.42 0.12 4.81
C ALA A 71 1.10 -1.37 4.86
N TRP A 72 1.66 -2.16 3.94
CA TRP A 72 1.49 -3.61 3.88
C TRP A 72 1.94 -4.27 5.17
N LYS A 73 3.16 -3.97 5.62
CA LYS A 73 3.71 -4.54 6.84
C LYS A 73 2.88 -4.19 8.08
N PHE A 74 2.25 -3.02 8.08
CA PHE A 74 1.42 -2.55 9.19
C PHE A 74 0.01 -3.15 9.18
N ILE A 75 -0.71 -3.03 8.07
CA ILE A 75 -2.14 -3.41 7.97
C ILE A 75 -2.31 -4.92 7.83
N PHE A 76 -1.44 -5.60 7.07
CA PHE A 76 -1.63 -7.01 6.73
C PHE A 76 -1.80 -7.94 7.95
N PRO A 77 -1.00 -7.82 9.03
CA PRO A 77 -1.21 -8.62 10.24
C PRO A 77 -2.61 -8.45 10.84
N MET A 78 -3.18 -7.24 10.77
CA MET A 78 -4.50 -6.94 11.33
C MET A 78 -5.63 -7.60 10.55
N LEU A 79 -5.42 -7.93 9.27
CA LEU A 79 -6.42 -8.61 8.43
C LEU A 79 -6.69 -10.06 8.87
N SER A 80 -5.86 -10.62 9.76
CA SER A 80 -6.12 -11.91 10.40
C SER A 80 -7.16 -11.84 11.51
N ASN A 81 -7.47 -10.63 11.99
CA ASN A 81 -8.52 -10.38 12.97
C ASN A 81 -9.86 -10.19 12.24
N GLN A 82 -10.85 -11.02 12.59
CA GLN A 82 -12.16 -11.02 11.94
C GLN A 82 -12.91 -9.69 12.13
N GLU A 83 -12.84 -9.09 13.31
CA GLU A 83 -13.54 -7.84 13.62
C GLU A 83 -12.97 -6.67 12.80
N VAL A 84 -11.64 -6.60 12.68
CA VAL A 84 -10.96 -5.62 11.81
C VAL A 84 -11.35 -5.86 10.35
N LEU A 85 -11.40 -7.12 9.91
CA LEU A 85 -11.77 -7.45 8.54
C LEU A 85 -13.21 -7.04 8.21
N GLU A 86 -14.17 -7.36 9.06
CA GLU A 86 -15.57 -6.99 8.92
C GLU A 86 -15.74 -5.47 8.92
N TYR A 87 -15.07 -4.77 9.85
CA TYR A 87 -15.08 -3.32 9.90
C TYR A 87 -14.57 -2.68 8.62
N LEU A 88 -13.45 -3.18 8.08
CA LEU A 88 -12.90 -2.70 6.82
C LEU A 88 -13.82 -2.99 5.63
N GLN A 89 -14.49 -4.15 5.59
CA GLN A 89 -15.45 -4.48 4.54
C GLN A 89 -16.70 -3.59 4.58
N GLU A 90 -17.16 -3.21 5.77
CA GLU A 90 -18.30 -2.29 5.91
C GLU A 90 -17.94 -0.87 5.48
N LYS A 91 -16.81 -0.34 5.96
CA LYS A 91 -16.43 1.07 5.75
C LYS A 91 -15.73 1.33 4.42
N TRP A 92 -14.92 0.38 3.94
CA TRP A 92 -14.23 0.44 2.65
C TRP A 92 -14.40 -0.86 1.85
N PRO A 93 -15.60 -1.09 1.27
CA PRO A 93 -15.86 -2.29 0.47
C PRO A 93 -14.82 -2.50 -0.62
N GLY A 94 -14.29 -3.72 -0.71
CA GLY A 94 -13.28 -4.11 -1.70
C GLY A 94 -11.84 -3.64 -1.41
N PHE A 95 -11.60 -2.84 -0.36
CA PHE A 95 -10.26 -2.36 -0.03
C PHE A 95 -9.26 -3.49 0.20
N VAL A 96 -9.66 -4.54 0.91
CA VAL A 96 -8.77 -5.66 1.26
C VAL A 96 -8.25 -6.37 0.00
N ASP A 97 -9.12 -6.56 -0.99
CA ASP A 97 -8.78 -7.21 -2.25
C ASP A 97 -7.89 -6.30 -3.09
N GLU A 98 -8.25 -5.02 -3.22
CA GLU A 98 -7.42 -4.03 -3.90
C GLU A 98 -6.02 -3.90 -3.27
N PHE A 99 -5.93 -3.98 -1.95
CA PHE A 99 -4.68 -3.90 -1.20
C PHE A 99 -3.78 -5.10 -1.50
N LYS A 100 -4.35 -6.32 -1.52
CA LYS A 100 -3.65 -7.54 -1.93
C LYS A 100 -3.24 -7.52 -3.40
N ASP A 101 -4.13 -7.08 -4.28
CA ASP A 101 -3.87 -6.98 -5.71
C ASP A 101 -2.73 -6.01 -6.03
N THR A 102 -2.67 -4.88 -5.33
CA THR A 102 -1.56 -3.92 -5.46
C THR A 102 -0.23 -4.54 -4.99
N PHE A 103 -0.23 -5.33 -3.91
CA PHE A 103 0.97 -6.06 -3.48
C PHE A 103 1.41 -7.10 -4.52
N ILE A 104 0.48 -7.92 -5.01
CA ILE A 104 0.76 -8.92 -6.06
C ILE A 104 1.33 -8.23 -7.30
N ALA A 105 0.74 -7.11 -7.73
CA ALA A 105 1.21 -6.36 -8.88
C ALA A 105 2.64 -5.83 -8.69
N LEU A 106 3.00 -5.37 -7.49
CA LEU A 106 4.36 -4.91 -7.18
C LEU A 106 5.37 -6.06 -7.16
N VAL A 107 5.01 -7.21 -6.60
CA VAL A 107 5.90 -8.40 -6.54
C VAL A 107 6.12 -8.99 -7.93
N MET A 108 5.04 -9.18 -8.69
CA MET A 108 5.10 -9.81 -10.01
C MET A 108 5.85 -8.96 -11.03
N ASN A 109 5.57 -7.65 -11.07
CA ASN A 109 6.15 -6.75 -12.07
C ASN A 109 7.48 -6.13 -11.62
N GLY A 110 7.80 -6.22 -10.33
CA GLY A 110 8.94 -5.56 -9.72
C GLY A 110 8.62 -4.09 -9.35
N PRO A 111 9.28 -3.56 -8.30
CA PRO A 111 9.06 -2.19 -7.82
C PRO A 111 9.69 -1.10 -8.70
N PHE A 112 10.60 -1.47 -9.60
CA PHE A 112 11.37 -0.54 -10.42
C PHE A 112 11.30 -1.01 -11.88
N LEU A 113 10.64 -0.23 -12.74
CA LEU A 113 10.50 -0.55 -14.16
C LEU A 113 11.74 -0.14 -14.98
N ASP A 114 12.55 0.79 -14.47
CA ASP A 114 13.74 1.32 -15.17
C ASP A 114 15.06 0.65 -14.75
N GLU A 115 15.06 -0.09 -13.64
CA GLU A 115 16.16 -0.99 -13.34
C GLU A 115 15.94 -2.25 -14.15
N ARG A 116 16.54 -2.30 -15.36
CA ARG A 116 16.69 -3.56 -16.11
C ARG A 116 17.15 -4.62 -15.12
N ARG A 117 16.27 -5.57 -14.78
CA ARG A 117 16.68 -6.79 -14.10
C ARG A 117 17.83 -7.35 -14.92
N THR A 118 19.03 -7.39 -14.36
CA THR A 118 20.13 -8.15 -14.96
C THR A 118 19.55 -9.54 -15.16
N SER A 119 19.45 -10.01 -16.41
CA SER A 119 19.00 -11.38 -16.63
C SER A 119 19.91 -12.27 -15.80
N LEU A 120 19.33 -13.14 -14.98
CA LEU A 120 20.09 -14.14 -14.27
C LEU A 120 20.80 -14.97 -15.34
N SER A 121 22.09 -14.70 -15.53
CA SER A 121 22.93 -15.48 -16.43
C SER A 121 22.93 -16.89 -15.89
N THR A 122 22.39 -17.83 -16.67
CA THR A 122 22.46 -19.27 -16.38
C THR A 122 23.89 -19.81 -16.43
N SER A 123 24.91 -18.97 -16.65
CA SER A 123 26.32 -19.37 -16.65
C SER A 123 26.87 -19.71 -15.25
N PHE A 124 26.14 -19.46 -14.16
CA PHE A 124 26.57 -19.88 -12.82
C PHE A 124 26.35 -21.38 -12.54
N PHE A 125 25.66 -22.11 -13.43
CA PHE A 125 25.49 -23.56 -13.37
C PHE A 125 26.35 -24.29 -14.40
N LYS A 126 27.66 -24.05 -14.38
CA LYS A 126 28.65 -24.87 -15.09
C LYS A 126 29.65 -25.48 -14.12
#